data_AF-A0A932N9K9-F1
#
_entry.id   AF-A0A932N9K9-F1
#
_cell.length_a   1.000
_cell.length_b   1.000
_cell.length_c   1.000
_cell.angle_alpha   90.00
_cell.angle_beta   90.00
_cell.angle_gamma   90.00
#
_symmetry.space_group_name_H-M   'P 1'
#
loop_
_entity.id
_entity.type
_entity.pdbx_description
1 polymer ?
#
loop_
_entity_poly.entity_id
_entity_poly.type
_entity_poly.pdbx_seq_one_letter_code
_entity_poly.pdbx_strand_id
1 'polypeptide(L)' 'MSRTTRAELGQRALSIIEQGAYQSRRGVMVNISADLQRCVAATELWPEPDLLQLRQQLLQQEVLSRC' A
#
# COMPACT_ATOMS: atom_id res chain seq x y z
N MET A 1 -4.10 -27.18 18.75
CA MET A 1 -3.78 -26.06 17.84
C MET A 1 -4.64 -24.88 18.22
N SER A 2 -4.06 -23.80 18.76
CA SER A 2 -4.82 -22.60 19.12
C SER A 2 -5.40 -21.98 17.84
N ARG A 3 -6.70 -21.73 17.82
CA ARG A 3 -7.36 -20.99 16.73
C ARG A 3 -6.93 -19.53 16.84
N THR A 4 -5.93 -19.13 16.06
CA THR A 4 -5.57 -17.72 15.98
C THR A 4 -6.75 -16.93 15.45
N THR A 5 -7.21 -15.93 16.20
CA THR A 5 -8.35 -15.11 15.80
C THR A 5 -7.91 -14.01 14.83
N ARG A 6 -8.85 -13.43 14.07
CA ARG A 6 -8.54 -12.26 13.20
C ARG A 6 -8.02 -11.07 14.03
N ALA A 7 -8.50 -10.91 15.26
CA ALA A 7 -8.05 -9.88 16.18
C ALA A 7 -6.57 -10.05 16.55
N GLU A 8 -6.15 -11.28 16.87
CA GLU A 8 -4.75 -11.59 17.18
C GLU A 8 -3.83 -11.37 15.97
N LEU A 9 -4.28 -11.73 14.76
CA LEU A 9 -3.54 -11.44 13.53
C LEU A 9 -3.41 -9.94 13.28
N GLY A 10 -4.47 -9.17 13.52
CA GLY A 10 -4.45 -7.72 13.43
C GLY A 10 -3.44 -7.10 14.40
N GLN A 11 -3.47 -7.52 15.66
CA GLN A 11 -2.53 -7.03 16.67
C GLN A 11 -1.08 -7.36 16.32
N ARG A 12 -0.83 -8.57 15.79
CA ARG A 12 0.50 -8.95 15.33
C ARG A 12 0.95 -8.12 14.12
N ALA A 13 0.04 -7.85 13.17
CA ALA A 13 0.35 -7.01 12.02
C ALA A 13 0.71 -5.58 12.44
N LEU A 14 -0.04 -5.00 13.39
CA LEU A 14 0.28 -3.68 13.95
C LEU A 14 1.67 -3.66 14.59
N SER A 15 2.00 -4.67 15.41
CA SER A 15 3.33 -4.76 16.03
C SER A 15 4.46 -4.85 15.00
N ILE A 16 4.25 -5.56 13.88
CA ILE A 16 5.23 -5.64 12.78
C ILE A 16 5.41 -4.27 12.11
N ILE A 17 4.32 -3.52 11.90
CA ILE A 17 4.35 -2.18 11.32
C ILE A 17 5.11 -1.22 12.24
N GLU A 18 4.83 -1.24 13.56
CA GLU A 18 5.49 -0.39 14.56
C GLU A 18 6.99 -0.69 14.68
N GLN A 19 7.38 -1.96 14.64
CA GLN A 19 8.79 -2.38 14.68
C GLN A 19 9.51 -2.18 13.35
N GLY A 20 8.77 -2.11 12.24
CA GLY A 20 9.30 -1.98 10.90
C GLY A 20 10.05 -3.22 10.39
N ALA A 21 9.96 -4.34 11.11
CA ALA A 21 10.59 -5.60 10.71
C ALA A 21 9.86 -6.80 11.32
N TYR A 22 10.03 -7.98 10.72
CA TYR A 22 9.53 -9.24 11.27
C TYR A 22 10.41 -10.42 10.89
N GLN A 23 10.34 -11.49 11.69
CA GLN A 23 10.98 -12.75 11.36
C GLN A 23 10.03 -13.64 10.53
N SER A 24 10.48 -14.05 9.35
CA SER A 24 9.77 -15.01 8.51
C SER A 24 9.76 -16.42 9.13
N ARG A 25 8.90 -17.31 8.62
CA ARG A 25 8.85 -18.72 9.05
C ARG A 25 10.19 -19.46 8.87
N ARG A 26 11.08 -18.97 8.00
CA ARG A 26 12.40 -19.55 7.76
C ARG A 26 13.50 -18.93 8.63
N GLY A 27 13.13 -18.07 9.60
CA GLY A 27 14.07 -17.40 10.50
C GLY A 27 14.73 -16.14 9.93
N VAL A 28 14.50 -15.81 8.66
CA VAL A 28 15.03 -14.60 8.02
C VAL A 28 14.36 -13.36 8.58
N MET A 29 15.14 -12.36 8.99
CA MET A 29 14.65 -11.04 9.36
C MET A 29 14.34 -10.24 8.09
N VAL A 30 13.09 -9.79 7.97
CA VAL A 30 12.60 -8.96 6.88
C VAL A 30 12.38 -7.55 7.42
N ASN A 31 13.14 -6.59 6.89
CA ASN A 31 12.97 -5.17 7.21
C ASN A 31 12.04 -4.52 6.18
N ILE A 32 10.98 -3.86 6.65
CA ILE A 32 9.95 -3.20 5.84
C ILE A 32 9.86 -1.69 6.13
N SER A 33 10.70 -1.13 7.01
CA SER A 33 10.60 0.27 7.45
C SER A 33 10.65 1.26 6.29
N ALA A 34 11.59 1.06 5.37
CA ALA A 34 11.73 1.94 4.20
C ALA A 34 10.51 1.84 3.27
N ASP A 35 9.95 0.64 3.11
CA ASP A 35 8.78 0.42 2.28
C ASP A 35 7.53 1.08 2.90
N LEU A 36 7.35 0.93 4.21
CA LEU A 36 6.28 1.60 4.96
C LEU A 36 6.36 3.11 4.80
N GLN A 37 7.54 3.69 4.98
CA GLN A 37 7.76 5.14 4.80
C GLN A 37 7.42 5.60 3.39
N ARG A 38 7.87 4.86 2.35
CA ARG A 38 7.56 5.21 0.96
C ARG A 38 6.06 5.11 0.67
N CYS A 39 5.40 4.06 1.15
CA CYS A 39 3.96 3.88 0.95
C CYS A 39 3.16 4.98 1.64
N VAL A 40 3.48 5.32 2.90
CA VAL A 40 2.80 6.38 3.63
C VAL A 40 3.02 7.74 2.96
N ALA A 41 4.26 8.04 2.55
CA ALA A 41 4.58 9.30 1.89
C ALA A 41 3.93 9.44 0.49
N ALA A 42 3.71 8.33 -0.22
CA ALA A 42 3.11 8.32 -1.55
C ALA A 42 1.59 8.16 -1.53
N THR A 43 0.98 7.83 -0.39
CA THR A 43 -0.47 7.63 -0.31
C THR A 43 -1.17 8.98 -0.33
N GLU A 44 -1.94 9.22 -1.39
CA GLU A 44 -2.69 10.45 -1.59
C GLU A 44 -4.17 10.14 -1.83
N LEU A 45 -5.04 10.95 -1.25
CA LEU A 45 -6.47 10.91 -1.55
C LEU A 45 -6.74 11.84 -2.72
N TRP A 46 -7.32 11.29 -3.79
CA TRP A 46 -7.70 12.04 -4.98
C TRP A 46 -9.21 12.33 -4.95
N PRO A 47 -9.62 13.61 -4.82
CA PRO A 47 -11.02 14.01 -4.95
C PRO A 47 -11.63 13.65 -6.31
N GLU A 48 -12.95 13.41 -6.33
CA GLU A 48 -13.68 13.08 -7.56
C GLU A 48 -13.46 14.08 -8.72
N PRO A 49 -13.44 15.41 -8.51
CA PRO A 49 -13.17 16.36 -9.60
C PRO A 49 -11.80 16.14 -10.27
N ASP A 50 -10.77 15.85 -9.48
CA ASP A 50 -9.41 15.64 -9.98
C ASP A 50 -9.32 14.34 -10.79
N LEU A 51 -10.05 13.30 -10.34
CA LEU A 51 -10.20 12.06 -11.10
C LEU A 51 -10.91 12.26 -12.44
N LEU A 52 -11.95 13.10 -12.48
CA LEU A 52 -12.66 13.44 -13.73
C LEU A 52 -11.76 14.21 -14.69
N GLN A 53 -10.97 15.15 -14.19
CA GLN A 53 -10.00 15.89 -14.99
C GLN A 53 -8.93 14.95 -15.56
N LEU A 54 -8.35 14.07 -14.73
CA LEU A 54 -7.37 13.08 -15.18
C LEU A 54 -7.93 12.19 -16.27
N ARG A 55 -9.18 11.71 -16.11
CA ARG A 55 -9.87 10.91 -17.13
C ARG A 55 -9.98 11.65 -18.46
N GLN A 56 -10.36 12.93 -18.45
CA GLN A 56 -10.48 13.72 -19.67
C GLN A 56 -9.12 13.88 -20.37
N GLN A 57 -8.05 14.12 -19.62
CA GLN A 57 -6.70 14.25 -20.17
C GLN A 57 -6.22 12.96 -20.84
N LEU A 58 -6.43 11.80 -20.20
CA LEU A 58 -6.06 10.50 -20.76
C LEU A 58 -6.80 10.21 -22.07
N LEU A 59 -8.11 10.47 -22.11
CA LEU A 59 -8.93 10.27 -23.32
C LEU A 59 -8.46 11.16 -24.48
N GLN A 60 -8.05 12.40 -24.20
CA GLN A 60 -7.52 13.31 -25.24
C GLN A 60 -6.16 12.85 -25.78
N GLN A 61 -5.28 12.32 -24.92
CA GLN A 61 -3.99 11.78 -25.35
C GLN A 61 -4.13 10.52 -26.22
N GLU A 62 -5.11 9.65 -25.94
CA GLU A 62 -5.40 8.48 -26.79
C GLU A 62 -5.92 8.86 -28.18
N VAL A 63 -6.66 9.96 -28.29
CA VAL A 63 -7.13 10.46 -29.59
C VAL A 63 -5.96 11.02 -30.39
N LEU A 64 -5.08 11.81 -29.76
CA LEU A 64 -3.93 12.43 -30.43
C LEU A 64 -2.85 11.43 -30.86
N SER A 65 -2.71 10.32 -30.14
CA SER A 65 -1.74 9.25 -30.47
C SER A 65 -2.22 8.29 -31.57
N ARG A 66 -3.47 8.44 -32.05
CA ARG A 66 -4.06 7.65 -33.14
C ARG A 66 -4.18 8.43 -34.46
N CYS A 67 -3.85 9.72 -34.48
CA CYS A 67 -3.76 10.56 -35.67
C CYS A 67 -2.32 10.63 -36.16
#